data_AF-A0A090X1L0-F1
#
_entry.id   AF-A0A090X1L0-F1
#
_cell.length_a   1.000
_cell.length_b   1.000
_cell.length_c   1.000
_cell.angle_alpha   90.00
_cell.angle_beta   90.00
_cell.angle_gamma   90.00
#
_symmetry.space_group_name_H-M   'P 1'
#
loop_
_entity.id
_entity.type
_entity.pdbx_description
1 polymer ?
#
loop_
_entity_poly.entity_id
_entity_poly.type
_entity_poly.pdbx_seq_one_letter_code
_entity_poly.pdbx_strand_id
1 'polypeptide(L)'
;MAELLGVILPSSILSNTGIYTQTREIILKYFDVLAITEMGSNTFMATGTNTVTLFLKRRNNADAFNIEEAVKKLFTNLQDVTINGIENPLQKYIAHVWDNISFDDYKTLLQKSPNDNIKNHEIYQEYYKKVKAKNEQEKWTNILALEQEKLFYFILTLKQKLVLIKTGEKNKEKAFLGYEFSNRRGSEGIHAIQRSKTIDDCTQLYDANTFENPERASTYIYNAFKGNFDLEINVKLKNNITYQNLVDMLTFDRVDFEKTFHFRLKKK
;
A
#
# COMPACT_ATOMS: atom_id res chain seq x y z
N MET A 1 6.52 16.79 -17.23
CA MET A 1 6.60 17.10 -15.79
C MET A 1 5.99 15.94 -15.03
N ALA A 2 6.59 15.48 -13.93
CA ALA A 2 5.95 14.49 -13.07
C ALA A 2 4.85 15.19 -12.25
N GLU A 3 3.61 14.72 -12.36
CA GLU A 3 2.49 15.26 -11.59
C GLU A 3 2.46 14.63 -10.20
N LEU A 4 2.41 15.48 -9.17
CA LEU A 4 2.31 15.09 -7.77
C LEU A 4 0.92 15.41 -7.24
N LEU A 5 0.44 14.53 -6.37
CA LEU A 5 -0.85 14.67 -5.71
C LEU A 5 -0.67 14.38 -4.21
N GLY A 6 -1.15 15.31 -3.37
CA GLY A 6 -1.38 15.09 -1.96
C GLY A 6 -2.88 15.11 -1.71
N VAL A 7 -3.46 14.03 -1.21
CA VAL A 7 -4.91 13.93 -0.98
C VAL A 7 -5.20 13.39 0.41
N ILE A 8 -6.13 14.03 1.11
CA ILE A 8 -6.61 13.63 2.43
C ILE A 8 -7.96 12.94 2.28
N LEU A 9 -8.08 11.74 2.81
CA LEU A 9 -9.26 10.89 2.70
C LEU A 9 -9.60 10.24 4.05
N PRO A 10 -10.85 9.83 4.30
CA PRO A 10 -11.16 8.93 5.40
C PRO A 10 -10.34 7.64 5.29
N SER A 11 -9.86 7.10 6.41
CA SER A 11 -9.00 5.91 6.42
C SER A 11 -9.68 4.65 5.85
N SER A 12 -11.01 4.65 5.74
CA SER A 12 -11.79 3.58 5.09
C SER A 12 -11.37 3.29 3.66
N ILE A 13 -10.76 4.26 2.96
CA ILE A 13 -10.23 4.06 1.60
C ILE A 13 -9.19 2.93 1.53
N LEU A 14 -8.52 2.64 2.64
CA LEU A 14 -7.43 1.67 2.72
C LEU A 14 -7.95 0.22 2.87
N SER A 15 -9.17 0.04 3.38
CA SER A 15 -9.66 -1.29 3.82
C SER A 15 -11.05 -1.68 3.35
N ASN A 16 -11.97 -0.73 3.11
CA ASN A 16 -13.35 -1.05 2.79
C ASN A 16 -13.49 -1.63 1.38
N THR A 17 -14.56 -2.39 1.12
CA THR A 17 -14.81 -3.06 -0.17
C THR A 17 -15.70 -2.20 -1.10
N GLY A 18 -15.96 -2.67 -2.33
CA GLY A 18 -16.84 -1.99 -3.29
C GLY A 18 -16.13 -0.82 -3.99
N ILE A 19 -16.71 0.39 -3.93
CA ILE A 19 -16.13 1.58 -4.59
C ILE A 19 -14.72 1.91 -4.09
N TYR A 20 -14.42 1.57 -2.84
CA TYR A 20 -13.11 1.76 -2.23
C TYR A 20 -12.07 0.83 -2.87
N THR A 21 -12.44 -0.42 -3.20
CA THR A 21 -11.59 -1.36 -3.95
C THR A 21 -11.27 -0.80 -5.32
N GLN A 22 -12.29 -0.37 -6.08
CA GLN A 22 -12.11 0.24 -7.40
C GLN A 22 -11.19 1.47 -7.35
N THR A 23 -11.30 2.27 -6.28
CA THR A 23 -10.41 3.42 -6.09
C THR A 23 -8.96 2.99 -5.84
N ARG A 24 -8.72 1.96 -5.02
CA ARG A 24 -7.37 1.41 -4.80
C ARG A 24 -6.77 0.83 -6.09
N GLU A 25 -7.59 0.21 -6.94
CA GLU A 25 -7.15 -0.28 -8.26
C GLU A 25 -6.66 0.87 -9.15
N ILE A 26 -7.39 1.99 -9.20
CA ILE A 26 -6.97 3.20 -9.92
C ILE A 26 -5.66 3.74 -9.35
N ILE A 27 -5.54 3.86 -8.02
CA ILE A 27 -4.32 4.34 -7.36
C ILE A 27 -3.14 3.45 -7.74
N LEU A 28 -3.24 2.14 -7.56
CA LEU A 28 -2.15 1.20 -7.78
C LEU A 28 -1.74 1.09 -9.26
N LYS A 29 -2.68 1.21 -10.20
CA LYS A 29 -2.38 1.19 -11.65
C LYS A 29 -1.64 2.44 -12.09
N TYR A 30 -2.06 3.60 -11.61
CA TYR A 30 -1.73 4.87 -12.24
C TYR A 30 -0.81 5.77 -11.41
N PHE A 31 -0.53 5.41 -10.17
CA PHE A 31 0.29 6.20 -9.27
C PHE A 31 1.33 5.36 -8.54
N ASP A 32 2.52 5.92 -8.38
CA ASP A 32 3.46 5.53 -7.33
C ASP A 32 2.98 6.09 -6.00
N VAL A 33 2.92 5.24 -4.98
CA VAL A 33 2.60 5.66 -3.61
C VAL A 33 3.92 6.00 -2.92
N LEU A 34 4.19 7.29 -2.75
CA LEU A 34 5.46 7.77 -2.18
C LEU A 34 5.42 7.78 -0.65
N ALA A 35 4.28 8.18 -0.08
CA ALA A 35 4.09 8.19 1.35
C ALA A 35 2.61 8.06 1.73
N ILE A 36 2.39 7.51 2.92
CA ILE A 36 1.08 7.39 3.56
C ILE A 36 1.22 7.95 4.97
N THR A 37 0.41 8.95 5.33
CA THR A 37 0.32 9.46 6.70
C THR A 37 -1.01 9.06 7.32
N GLU A 38 -0.97 8.14 8.29
CA GLU A 38 -2.13 7.78 9.11
C GLU A 38 -2.33 8.83 10.20
N MET A 39 -3.51 9.44 10.18
CA MET A 39 -3.91 10.52 11.07
C MET A 39 -5.12 10.05 11.89
N GLY A 40 -5.03 10.19 13.20
CA GLY A 40 -6.10 9.83 14.11
C GLY A 40 -7.23 10.86 14.15
N SER A 41 -8.17 10.65 15.06
CA SER A 41 -9.36 11.47 15.19
C SER A 41 -9.06 12.88 15.74
N ASN A 42 -7.88 13.12 16.33
CA ASN A 42 -7.51 14.47 16.79
C ASN A 42 -7.10 15.38 15.64
N THR A 43 -6.83 14.85 14.45
CA THR A 43 -6.47 15.67 13.30
C THR A 43 -7.63 16.56 12.85
N PHE A 44 -8.83 15.96 12.67
CA PHE A 44 -10.06 16.67 12.33
C PHE A 44 -11.13 16.49 13.42
N MET A 45 -10.81 16.98 14.64
CA MET A 45 -11.51 16.71 15.90
C MET A 45 -13.05 16.77 15.84
N ALA A 46 -13.62 17.69 15.06
CA ALA A 46 -15.07 17.87 14.94
C ALA A 46 -15.80 16.64 14.38
N THR A 47 -15.12 15.81 13.57
CA THR A 47 -15.71 14.65 12.89
C THR A 47 -15.45 13.33 13.61
N GLY A 48 -14.44 13.28 14.48
CA GLY A 48 -13.95 12.04 15.10
C GLY A 48 -13.41 10.99 14.11
N THR A 49 -13.27 11.34 12.82
CA THR A 49 -12.93 10.39 11.75
C THR A 49 -11.42 10.30 11.59
N ASN A 50 -10.89 9.08 11.61
CA ASN A 50 -9.49 8.84 11.25
C ASN A 50 -9.31 9.08 9.75
N THR A 51 -8.22 9.73 9.39
CA THR A 51 -7.92 10.12 8.01
C THR A 51 -6.56 9.59 7.59
N VAL A 52 -6.34 9.59 6.29
CA VAL A 52 -5.07 9.26 5.69
C VAL A 52 -4.71 10.33 4.67
N THR A 53 -3.44 10.74 4.65
CA THR A 53 -2.89 11.54 3.55
C THR A 53 -2.08 10.63 2.64
N LEU A 54 -2.45 10.56 1.37
CA LEU A 54 -1.70 9.86 0.34
C LEU A 54 -0.87 10.86 -0.46
N PHE A 55 0.43 10.59 -0.57
CA PHE A 55 1.35 11.32 -1.44
C PHE A 55 1.67 10.44 -2.64
N LEU A 56 1.19 10.87 -3.81
CA LEU A 56 1.14 10.07 -5.02
C LEU A 56 1.91 10.78 -6.15
N LYS A 57 2.57 10.00 -7.00
CA LYS A 57 3.21 10.47 -8.24
C LYS A 57 2.60 9.76 -9.43
N ARG A 58 2.17 10.52 -10.44
CA ARG A 58 1.52 9.97 -11.63
C ARG A 58 2.50 9.14 -12.47
N ARG A 59 2.08 7.92 -12.83
CA ARG A 59 2.75 7.05 -13.81
C ARG A 59 2.26 7.28 -15.23
N ASN A 60 3.00 6.74 -16.20
CA ASN A 60 2.51 6.63 -17.56
C ASN A 60 1.37 5.59 -17.63
N ASN A 61 0.26 5.93 -18.29
CA ASN A 61 -0.87 5.01 -18.47
C ASN A 61 -0.51 3.74 -19.23
N ALA A 62 0.48 3.82 -20.12
CA ALA A 62 0.94 2.67 -20.88
C ALA A 62 1.56 1.58 -19.98
N ASP A 63 2.11 1.94 -18.82
CA ASP A 63 2.81 0.99 -17.94
C ASP A 63 1.86 -0.11 -17.45
N ALA A 64 0.70 0.28 -16.91
CA ALA A 64 -0.30 -0.67 -16.44
C ALA A 64 -0.80 -1.57 -17.58
N PHE A 65 -1.12 -0.99 -18.74
CA PHE A 65 -1.57 -1.76 -19.90
C PHE A 65 -0.51 -2.78 -20.37
N ASN A 66 0.75 -2.34 -20.49
CA ASN A 66 1.85 -3.19 -20.95
C ASN A 66 2.13 -4.35 -19.98
N ILE A 67 2.05 -4.10 -18.67
CA ILE A 67 2.22 -5.14 -17.65
C ILE A 67 1.07 -6.14 -17.72
N GLU A 68 -0.16 -5.68 -17.87
CA GLU A 68 -1.33 -6.55 -17.98
C GLU A 68 -1.22 -7.48 -19.20
N GLU A 69 -0.85 -6.95 -20.36
CA GLU A 69 -0.65 -7.74 -21.57
C GLU A 69 0.54 -8.71 -21.45
N ALA A 70 1.61 -8.32 -20.76
CA ALA A 70 2.74 -9.20 -20.51
C ALA A 70 2.35 -10.37 -19.57
N VAL A 71 1.56 -10.11 -18.53
CA VAL A 71 1.03 -11.16 -17.63
C VAL A 71 0.13 -12.14 -18.38
N LYS A 72 -0.77 -11.65 -19.24
CA LYS A 72 -1.62 -12.52 -20.08
C LYS A 72 -0.79 -13.43 -20.99
N LYS A 73 0.25 -12.89 -21.61
CA LYS A 73 1.19 -13.66 -22.46
C LYS A 73 1.93 -14.71 -21.65
N LEU A 74 2.41 -14.35 -20.45
CA LEU A 74 3.09 -15.26 -19.53
C LEU A 74 2.21 -16.46 -19.18
N PHE A 75 0.92 -16.25 -18.87
CA PHE A 75 -0.01 -17.34 -18.55
C PHE A 75 -0.35 -18.23 -19.76
N THR A 76 -0.05 -17.76 -20.97
CA THR A 76 -0.29 -18.52 -22.22
C THR A 76 0.95 -19.33 -22.63
N ASN A 77 2.14 -18.72 -22.59
CA ASN A 77 3.38 -19.35 -23.04
C ASN A 77 4.17 -20.02 -21.89
N LEU A 78 3.81 -19.76 -20.63
CA LEU A 78 4.46 -20.26 -19.42
C LEU A 78 5.95 -19.88 -19.32
N GLN A 79 6.35 -18.78 -19.94
CA GLN A 79 7.71 -18.24 -19.91
C GLN A 79 7.79 -17.04 -18.98
N ASP A 80 8.59 -17.18 -17.92
CA ASP A 80 8.79 -16.14 -16.91
C ASP A 80 9.86 -15.14 -17.35
N VAL A 81 9.51 -14.29 -18.31
CA VAL A 81 10.40 -13.27 -18.86
C VAL A 81 10.40 -11.99 -18.02
N THR A 82 11.34 -11.08 -18.28
CA THR A 82 11.38 -9.78 -17.60
C THR A 82 10.15 -8.94 -17.91
N ILE A 83 9.42 -8.51 -16.86
CA ILE A 83 8.26 -7.62 -16.98
C ILE A 83 8.49 -6.40 -16.07
N ASN A 84 8.28 -5.19 -16.58
CA ASN A 84 8.50 -3.94 -15.83
C ASN A 84 9.91 -3.83 -15.22
N GLY A 85 10.91 -4.36 -15.95
CA GLY A 85 12.31 -4.48 -15.50
C GLY A 85 12.51 -5.38 -14.28
N ILE A 86 11.54 -6.23 -13.93
CA ILE A 86 11.66 -7.27 -12.91
C ILE A 86 12.00 -8.56 -13.65
N GLU A 87 13.19 -9.10 -13.42
CA GLU A 87 13.55 -10.43 -13.91
C GLU A 87 12.76 -11.49 -13.14
N ASN A 88 12.25 -12.49 -13.87
CA ASN A 88 11.51 -13.64 -13.34
C ASN A 88 10.40 -13.27 -12.33
N PRO A 89 9.45 -12.39 -12.69
CA PRO A 89 8.42 -11.89 -11.78
C PRO A 89 7.50 -13.00 -11.26
N LEU A 90 7.19 -14.04 -12.05
CA LEU A 90 6.33 -15.12 -11.60
C LEU A 90 7.04 -15.97 -10.52
N GLN A 91 8.31 -16.31 -10.69
CA GLN A 91 9.08 -17.00 -9.64
C GLN A 91 9.14 -16.19 -8.35
N LYS A 92 9.32 -14.86 -8.44
CA LYS A 92 9.29 -13.97 -7.27
C LYS A 92 7.91 -13.93 -6.61
N TYR A 93 6.84 -13.93 -7.39
CA TYR A 93 5.48 -14.00 -6.89
C TYR A 93 5.22 -15.32 -6.16
N ILE A 94 5.60 -16.46 -6.77
CA ILE A 94 5.44 -17.78 -6.15
C ILE A 94 6.19 -17.82 -4.82
N ALA A 95 7.44 -17.38 -4.78
CA ALA A 95 8.22 -17.34 -3.53
C ALA A 95 7.65 -16.40 -2.47
N HIS A 96 6.90 -15.36 -2.87
CA HIS A 96 6.30 -14.40 -1.95
C HIS A 96 4.90 -14.83 -1.45
N VAL A 97 4.15 -15.58 -2.26
CA VAL A 97 2.72 -15.85 -2.04
C VAL A 97 2.42 -17.31 -1.77
N TRP A 98 3.14 -18.21 -2.42
CA TRP A 98 2.91 -19.66 -2.38
C TRP A 98 3.99 -20.41 -1.60
N ASP A 99 4.82 -19.68 -0.84
CA ASP A 99 5.85 -20.19 0.06
C ASP A 99 6.75 -21.30 -0.55
N ASN A 100 6.44 -22.56 -0.26
CA ASN A 100 7.25 -23.73 -0.61
C ASN A 100 6.92 -24.34 -1.98
N ILE A 101 5.98 -23.76 -2.73
CA ILE A 101 5.62 -24.23 -4.08
C ILE A 101 6.73 -23.88 -5.07
N SER A 102 7.19 -24.86 -5.85
CA SER A 102 8.17 -24.61 -6.90
C SER A 102 7.54 -24.00 -8.15
N PHE A 103 8.37 -23.45 -9.04
CA PHE A 103 7.91 -22.95 -10.34
C PHE A 103 7.24 -24.05 -11.18
N ASP A 104 7.78 -25.27 -11.17
CA ASP A 104 7.22 -26.37 -11.94
C ASP A 104 5.92 -26.90 -11.34
N ASP A 105 5.79 -26.92 -10.01
CA ASP A 105 4.50 -27.20 -9.35
C ASP A 105 3.44 -26.17 -9.75
N TYR A 106 3.79 -24.89 -9.70
CA TYR A 106 2.86 -23.81 -10.06
C TYR A 106 2.44 -23.85 -11.54
N LYS A 107 3.31 -24.27 -12.46
CA LYS A 107 2.89 -24.50 -13.86
C LYS A 107 1.75 -25.50 -13.99
N THR A 108 1.70 -26.53 -13.13
CA THR A 108 0.61 -27.51 -13.16
C THR A 108 -0.74 -26.86 -12.84
N LEU A 109 -0.76 -25.85 -11.97
CA LEU A 109 -1.94 -25.00 -11.71
C LEU A 109 -2.33 -24.22 -12.97
N LEU A 110 -1.36 -23.56 -13.61
CA LEU A 110 -1.60 -22.77 -14.83
C LEU A 110 -2.11 -23.62 -16.00
N GLN A 111 -1.69 -24.88 -16.06
CA GLN A 111 -2.14 -25.88 -17.04
C GLN A 111 -3.48 -26.54 -16.68
N LYS A 112 -4.13 -26.13 -15.58
CA LYS A 112 -5.41 -26.69 -15.09
C LYS A 112 -5.31 -28.18 -14.73
N SER A 113 -4.13 -28.65 -14.35
CA SER A 113 -3.86 -30.03 -13.94
C SER A 113 -2.97 -30.05 -12.69
N PRO A 114 -3.45 -29.52 -11.55
CA PRO A 114 -2.62 -29.34 -10.37
C PRO A 114 -2.10 -30.67 -9.86
N ASN A 115 -0.80 -30.73 -9.55
CA ASN A 115 -0.20 -31.87 -8.89
C ASN A 115 -0.52 -31.90 -7.39
N ASP A 116 -0.02 -32.91 -6.67
CA ASP A 116 -0.34 -33.10 -5.25
C ASP A 116 0.18 -31.97 -4.37
N ASN A 117 1.34 -31.36 -4.71
CA ASN A 117 1.86 -30.20 -3.99
C ASN A 117 0.88 -29.03 -4.05
N ILE A 118 0.36 -28.72 -5.23
CA ILE A 118 -0.65 -27.66 -5.40
C ILE A 118 -1.96 -28.05 -4.70
N LYS A 119 -2.46 -29.27 -4.88
CA LYS A 119 -3.74 -29.72 -4.28
C LYS A 119 -3.74 -29.65 -2.75
N ASN A 120 -2.59 -29.90 -2.14
CA ASN A 120 -2.42 -29.87 -0.68
C ASN A 120 -2.18 -28.46 -0.15
N HIS A 121 -1.90 -27.47 -1.00
CA HIS A 121 -1.63 -26.10 -0.57
C HIS A 121 -2.90 -25.36 -0.14
N GLU A 122 -2.83 -24.60 0.95
CA GLU A 122 -3.98 -23.91 1.55
C GLU A 122 -4.66 -22.95 0.58
N ILE A 123 -3.88 -22.18 -0.19
CA ILE A 123 -4.40 -21.24 -1.21
C ILE A 123 -5.26 -21.97 -2.25
N TYR A 124 -4.79 -23.12 -2.77
CA TYR A 124 -5.54 -23.88 -3.75
C TYR A 124 -6.83 -24.46 -3.16
N GLN A 125 -6.76 -25.02 -1.94
CA GLN A 125 -7.94 -25.52 -1.24
C GLN A 125 -8.97 -24.41 -1.02
N GLU A 126 -8.51 -23.20 -0.67
CA GLU A 126 -9.36 -22.03 -0.53
C GLU A 126 -10.00 -21.63 -1.86
N TYR A 127 -9.24 -21.61 -2.96
CA TYR A 127 -9.75 -21.34 -4.30
C TYR A 127 -10.85 -22.33 -4.69
N TYR A 128 -10.57 -23.62 -4.52
CA TYR A 128 -11.51 -24.68 -4.87
C TYR A 128 -12.77 -24.63 -4.01
N LYS A 129 -12.68 -24.14 -2.77
CA LYS A 129 -13.83 -23.96 -1.88
C LYS A 129 -14.64 -22.68 -2.15
N LYS A 130 -13.98 -21.54 -2.34
CA LYS A 130 -14.63 -20.21 -2.30
C LYS A 130 -14.91 -19.59 -3.67
N VAL A 131 -14.11 -19.89 -4.69
CA VAL A 131 -14.33 -19.32 -6.03
C VAL A 131 -15.66 -19.84 -6.59
N LYS A 132 -16.61 -18.95 -6.85
CA LYS A 132 -17.93 -19.34 -7.37
C LYS A 132 -17.82 -19.69 -8.86
N ALA A 133 -18.47 -20.77 -9.27
CA ALA A 133 -18.56 -21.20 -10.67
C ALA A 133 -19.76 -22.14 -10.85
N LYS A 134 -20.34 -22.19 -12.06
CA LYS A 134 -21.44 -23.09 -12.42
C LYS A 134 -20.94 -24.45 -12.89
N ASN A 135 -19.71 -24.51 -13.40
CA ASN A 135 -19.06 -25.72 -13.89
C ASN A 135 -17.53 -25.62 -13.75
N GLU A 136 -16.85 -26.73 -14.04
CA GLU A 136 -15.40 -26.85 -13.91
C GLU A 136 -14.64 -25.88 -14.83
N GLN A 137 -15.13 -25.64 -16.06
CA GLN A 137 -14.48 -24.72 -17.00
C GLN A 137 -14.51 -23.27 -16.51
N GLU A 138 -15.65 -22.82 -15.98
CA GLU A 138 -15.81 -21.50 -15.37
C GLU A 138 -14.96 -21.37 -14.10
N LYS A 139 -14.87 -22.45 -13.31
CA LYS A 139 -14.02 -22.49 -12.10
C LYS A 139 -12.57 -22.20 -12.44
N TRP A 140 -12.00 -22.91 -13.42
CA TRP A 140 -10.64 -22.70 -13.88
C TRP A 140 -10.43 -21.32 -14.49
N THR A 141 -11.41 -20.81 -15.23
CA THR A 141 -11.35 -19.46 -15.80
C THR A 141 -11.24 -18.41 -14.69
N ASN A 142 -12.04 -18.53 -13.63
CA ASN A 142 -12.04 -17.59 -12.50
C ASN A 142 -10.76 -17.70 -11.65
N ILE A 143 -10.24 -18.91 -11.42
CA ILE A 143 -8.98 -19.12 -10.69
C ILE A 143 -7.80 -18.50 -11.45
N LEU A 144 -7.69 -18.75 -12.76
CA LEU A 144 -6.60 -18.19 -13.56
C LEU A 144 -6.70 -16.68 -13.71
N ALA A 145 -7.92 -16.13 -13.84
CA ALA A 145 -8.12 -14.69 -13.85
C ALA A 145 -7.68 -14.03 -12.53
N LEU A 146 -7.98 -14.67 -11.39
CA LEU A 146 -7.53 -14.21 -10.08
C LEU A 146 -6.01 -14.23 -9.94
N GLU A 147 -5.35 -15.30 -10.38
CA GLU A 147 -3.87 -15.39 -10.35
C GLU A 147 -3.21 -14.37 -11.29
N GLN A 148 -3.78 -14.14 -12.49
CA GLN A 148 -3.30 -13.07 -13.38
C GLN A 148 -3.41 -11.70 -12.72
N GLU A 149 -4.54 -11.41 -12.08
CA GLU A 149 -4.76 -10.16 -11.38
C GLU A 149 -3.77 -9.97 -10.22
N LYS A 150 -3.57 -11.01 -9.41
CA LYS A 150 -2.60 -10.98 -8.30
C LYS A 150 -1.19 -10.75 -8.79
N LEU A 151 -0.74 -11.48 -9.81
CA LEU A 151 0.59 -11.28 -10.39
C LEU A 151 0.74 -9.86 -10.97
N PHE A 152 -0.30 -9.33 -11.61
CA PHE A 152 -0.31 -7.97 -12.14
C PHE A 152 -0.05 -6.92 -11.03
N TYR A 153 -0.80 -6.96 -9.94
CA TYR A 153 -0.59 -6.02 -8.82
C TYR A 153 0.71 -6.30 -8.04
N PHE A 154 1.16 -7.55 -7.98
CA PHE A 154 2.48 -7.89 -7.43
C PHE A 154 3.60 -7.19 -8.22
N ILE A 155 3.60 -7.29 -9.56
CA ILE A 155 4.59 -6.64 -10.42
C ILE A 155 4.55 -5.11 -10.28
N LEU A 156 3.35 -4.52 -10.17
CA LEU A 156 3.22 -3.08 -9.96
C LEU A 156 3.86 -2.64 -8.64
N THR A 157 3.73 -3.42 -7.57
CA THR A 157 4.09 -3.01 -6.21
C THR A 157 5.45 -3.49 -5.73
N LEU A 158 6.02 -4.53 -6.34
CA LEU A 158 7.25 -5.18 -5.88
C LEU A 158 8.46 -4.24 -5.75
N LYS A 159 8.59 -3.28 -6.67
CA LYS A 159 9.72 -2.32 -6.67
C LYS A 159 9.46 -1.06 -5.85
N GLN A 160 8.24 -0.86 -5.38
CA GLN A 160 7.86 0.38 -4.71
C GLN A 160 8.18 0.33 -3.22
N LYS A 161 8.92 1.34 -2.78
CA LYS A 161 9.08 1.71 -1.38
C LYS A 161 8.27 2.96 -1.08
N LEU A 162 7.79 3.08 0.15
CA LEU A 162 7.06 4.26 0.62
C LEU A 162 7.44 4.62 2.05
N VAL A 163 7.16 5.86 2.42
CA VAL A 163 7.27 6.36 3.79
C VAL A 163 5.91 6.24 4.48
N LEU A 164 5.83 5.43 5.53
CA LEU A 164 4.66 5.33 6.39
C LEU A 164 4.86 6.19 7.63
N ILE A 165 3.97 7.14 7.85
CA ILE A 165 3.94 8.02 9.01
C ILE A 165 2.68 7.71 9.82
N LYS A 166 2.83 7.46 11.11
CA LYS A 166 1.72 7.32 12.05
C LYS A 166 1.81 8.44 13.07
N THR A 167 0.83 9.33 13.14
CA THR A 167 0.84 10.45 14.09
C THR A 167 0.71 9.99 15.54
N GLY A 168 0.25 8.77 15.77
CA GLY A 168 0.01 8.19 17.08
C GLY A 168 -1.44 8.35 17.52
N GLU A 169 -1.72 8.09 18.80
CA GLU A 169 -3.08 8.15 19.34
C GLU A 169 -3.17 9.13 20.50
N LYS A 170 -4.34 9.78 20.64
CA LYS A 170 -4.69 10.66 21.78
C LYS A 170 -3.62 11.75 21.97
N ASN A 171 -3.00 11.83 23.15
CA ASN A 171 -2.00 12.85 23.48
C ASN A 171 -0.73 12.73 22.62
N LYS A 172 -0.36 11.51 22.18
CA LYS A 172 0.79 11.34 21.27
C LYS A 172 0.49 11.96 19.91
N GLU A 173 -0.74 11.81 19.44
CA GLU A 173 -1.22 12.43 18.21
C GLU A 173 -1.12 13.96 18.29
N LYS A 174 -1.73 14.57 19.32
CA LYS A 174 -1.68 16.02 19.52
C LYS A 174 -0.24 16.54 19.61
N ALA A 175 0.64 15.83 20.30
CA ALA A 175 2.05 16.20 20.42
C ALA A 175 2.81 16.10 19.07
N PHE A 176 2.40 15.21 18.18
CA PHE A 176 2.96 15.12 16.82
C PHE A 176 2.41 16.22 15.91
N LEU A 177 1.10 16.49 16.00
CA LEU A 177 0.42 17.54 15.23
C LEU A 177 0.86 18.95 15.66
N GLY A 178 1.15 19.16 16.95
CA GLY A 178 1.55 20.44 17.52
C GLY A 178 0.40 21.32 18.00
N TYR A 179 -0.85 20.86 17.87
CA TYR A 179 -2.03 21.63 18.22
C TYR A 179 -3.10 20.81 18.94
N GLU A 180 -4.06 21.51 19.55
CA GLU A 180 -5.30 20.94 20.05
C GLU A 180 -6.52 21.84 19.79
N PHE A 181 -7.72 21.26 19.82
CA PHE A 181 -8.96 22.02 19.68
C PHE A 181 -9.56 22.32 21.06
N SER A 182 -9.94 23.56 21.27
CA SER A 182 -10.66 24.01 22.46
C SER A 182 -12.14 24.19 22.12
N ASN A 183 -13.01 23.65 22.97
CA ASN A 183 -14.46 23.89 22.96
C ASN A 183 -14.90 24.91 24.03
N ARG A 184 -13.93 25.53 24.72
CA ARG A 184 -14.24 26.48 25.80
C ARG A 184 -14.82 27.75 25.20
N ARG A 185 -15.99 28.16 25.71
CA ARG A 185 -16.66 29.39 25.28
C ARG A 185 -15.73 30.61 25.38
N GLY A 186 -15.59 31.36 24.29
CA GLY A 186 -14.68 32.50 24.18
C GLY A 186 -13.21 32.12 23.94
N SER A 187 -12.92 30.87 23.63
CA SER A 187 -11.59 30.36 23.28
C SER A 187 -11.70 29.15 22.35
N GLU A 188 -12.75 29.09 21.53
CA GLU A 188 -12.99 28.00 20.61
C GLU A 188 -11.94 27.98 19.49
N GLY A 189 -11.65 26.80 18.95
CA GLY A 189 -10.77 26.64 17.79
C GLY A 189 -9.45 25.95 18.10
N ILE A 190 -8.52 26.04 17.14
CA ILE A 190 -7.22 25.36 17.18
C ILE A 190 -6.21 26.23 17.93
N HIS A 191 -5.54 25.65 18.92
CA HIS A 191 -4.49 26.28 19.72
C HIS A 191 -3.23 25.45 19.70
N ALA A 192 -2.06 26.09 19.80
CA ALA A 192 -0.81 25.38 20.00
C ALA A 192 -0.84 24.58 21.31
N ILE A 193 -0.24 23.40 21.30
CA ILE A 193 -0.20 22.53 22.50
C ILE A 193 0.69 23.11 23.62
N GLN A 194 1.59 24.03 23.29
CA GLN A 194 2.46 24.71 24.25
C GLN A 194 2.06 26.19 24.36
N ARG A 195 1.90 26.68 25.59
CA ARG A 195 1.61 28.10 25.86
C ARG A 195 2.72 28.98 25.30
N SER A 196 2.34 30.12 24.74
CA SER A 196 3.25 31.12 24.17
C SER A 196 4.08 30.65 22.96
N LYS A 197 3.73 29.52 22.36
CA LYS A 197 4.31 29.05 21.09
C LYS A 197 3.28 29.04 19.98
N THR A 198 3.75 29.08 18.74
CA THR A 198 2.92 28.84 17.56
C THR A 198 2.75 27.34 17.32
N ILE A 199 1.84 26.98 16.42
CA ILE A 199 1.68 25.58 15.97
C ILE A 199 2.94 25.13 15.21
N ASP A 200 3.53 26.01 14.41
CA ASP A 200 4.76 25.75 13.64
C ASP A 200 5.93 25.39 14.57
N ASP A 201 6.04 26.04 15.74
CA ASP A 201 7.04 25.72 16.75
C ASP A 201 6.84 24.33 17.39
N CYS A 202 5.60 23.85 17.39
CA CYS A 202 5.20 22.64 18.12
C CYS A 202 5.10 21.41 17.22
N THR A 203 4.77 21.58 15.94
CA THR A 203 4.47 20.48 15.03
C THR A 203 5.71 19.66 14.66
N GLN A 204 5.52 18.36 14.47
CA GLN A 204 6.52 17.46 13.90
C GLN A 204 6.24 17.14 12.42
N LEU A 205 5.15 17.69 11.86
CA LEU A 205 4.74 17.41 10.49
C LEU A 205 5.63 18.09 9.46
N TYR A 206 5.92 19.38 9.65
CA TYR A 206 6.63 20.20 8.66
C TYR A 206 7.51 21.29 9.30
N ASP A 207 8.36 21.88 8.46
CA ASP A 207 9.05 23.13 8.73
C ASP A 207 8.63 24.13 7.64
N ALA A 208 8.20 25.33 8.03
CA ALA A 208 7.69 26.33 7.10
C ALA A 208 8.80 26.98 6.25
N ASN A 209 10.05 26.89 6.70
CA ASN A 209 11.18 27.58 6.09
C ASN A 209 12.10 26.64 5.30
N THR A 210 12.00 25.33 5.49
CA THR A 210 12.86 24.35 4.82
C THR A 210 12.18 23.00 4.61
N PHE A 211 12.49 22.33 3.49
CA PHE A 211 12.04 20.95 3.22
C PHE A 211 13.02 19.89 3.75
N GLU A 212 14.13 20.28 4.37
CA GLU A 212 15.24 19.39 4.71
C GLU A 212 15.53 19.34 6.22
N ASN A 213 14.55 19.70 7.06
CA ASN A 213 14.67 19.57 8.52
C ASN A 213 14.47 18.10 8.96
N PRO A 214 15.51 17.36 9.38
CA PRO A 214 15.38 15.94 9.72
C PRO A 214 14.48 15.68 10.94
N GLU A 215 14.15 16.71 11.73
CA GLU A 215 13.20 16.62 12.84
C GLU A 215 11.73 16.75 12.42
N ARG A 216 11.44 16.80 11.10
CA ARG A 216 10.09 16.92 10.55
C ARG A 216 9.76 15.82 9.57
N ALA A 217 8.51 15.35 9.61
CA ALA A 217 8.04 14.25 8.77
C ALA A 217 8.06 14.59 7.26
N SER A 218 7.79 15.86 6.92
CA SER A 218 7.82 16.38 5.55
C SER A 218 9.15 16.13 4.85
N THR A 219 10.27 16.13 5.57
CA THR A 219 11.62 15.89 5.01
C THR A 219 11.74 14.48 4.44
N TYR A 220 11.15 13.49 5.08
CA TYR A 220 11.18 12.11 4.60
C TYR A 220 10.26 11.92 3.39
N ILE A 221 9.10 12.58 3.38
CA ILE A 221 8.20 12.61 2.20
C ILE A 221 8.89 13.30 1.02
N TYR A 222 9.55 14.43 1.26
CA TYR A 222 10.29 15.19 0.25
C TYR A 222 11.43 14.36 -0.35
N ASN A 223 12.13 13.59 0.47
CA ASN A 223 13.17 12.69 -0.01
C ASN A 223 12.60 11.48 -0.77
N ALA A 224 11.47 10.92 -0.33
CA ALA A 224 10.75 9.89 -1.09
C ALA A 224 10.38 10.38 -2.51
N PHE A 225 9.99 11.65 -2.65
CA PHE A 225 9.77 12.25 -3.96
C PHE A 225 11.03 12.28 -4.83
N LYS A 226 12.20 12.54 -4.24
CA LYS A 226 13.51 12.47 -4.92
C LYS A 226 13.95 11.03 -5.24
N GLY A 227 13.19 10.02 -4.80
CA GLY A 227 13.54 8.61 -4.93
C GLY A 227 14.47 8.11 -3.82
N ASN A 228 14.71 8.92 -2.80
CA ASN A 228 15.56 8.59 -1.67
C ASN A 228 14.72 7.98 -0.54
N PHE A 229 14.76 6.67 -0.46
CA PHE A 229 14.24 5.89 0.66
C PHE A 229 15.42 5.43 1.52
N ASP A 230 15.20 5.08 2.80
CA ASP A 230 16.24 4.59 3.72
C ASP A 230 17.18 5.65 4.34
N LEU A 231 16.75 6.91 4.46
CA LEU A 231 17.47 7.90 5.28
C LEU A 231 17.43 7.54 6.76
N GLU A 232 18.48 7.90 7.50
CA GLU A 232 18.48 7.79 8.96
C GLU A 232 17.34 8.63 9.56
N ILE A 233 16.41 7.96 10.25
CA ILE A 233 15.28 8.61 10.89
C ILE A 233 15.75 9.24 12.20
N ASN A 234 15.54 10.55 12.32
CA ASN A 234 15.82 11.31 13.54
C ASN A 234 15.17 10.63 14.75
N VAL A 235 15.90 10.60 15.87
CA VAL A 235 15.50 9.91 17.10
C VAL A 235 14.09 10.30 17.57
N LYS A 236 13.67 11.56 17.38
CA LYS A 236 12.34 12.06 17.75
C LYS A 236 11.20 11.38 16.94
N LEU A 237 11.49 10.90 15.73
CA LEU A 237 10.50 10.40 14.77
C LEU A 237 10.53 8.88 14.58
N LYS A 238 11.48 8.16 15.22
CA LYS A 238 11.66 6.70 15.05
C LYS A 238 10.42 5.86 15.37
N ASN A 239 9.53 6.35 16.25
CA ASN A 239 8.28 5.67 16.59
C ASN A 239 7.13 5.98 15.61
N ASN A 240 7.28 7.02 14.79
CA ASN A 240 6.24 7.55 13.92
C ASN A 240 6.49 7.23 12.45
N ILE A 241 7.76 7.18 12.02
CA ILE A 241 8.15 7.04 10.62
C ILE A 241 8.80 5.68 10.40
N THR A 242 8.37 4.99 9.35
CA THR A 242 9.01 3.76 8.86
C THR A 242 9.04 3.75 7.34
N TYR A 243 10.02 3.09 6.74
CA TYR A 243 9.99 2.74 5.32
C TYR A 243 9.35 1.36 5.15
N GLN A 244 8.51 1.20 4.13
CA GLN A 244 7.81 -0.04 3.83
C GLN A 244 7.93 -0.35 2.35
N ASN A 245 7.98 -1.64 1.98
CA ASN A 245 7.74 -2.05 0.60
C ASN A 245 6.23 -2.15 0.40
N LEU A 246 5.72 -1.58 -0.68
CA LEU A 246 4.28 -1.56 -0.94
C LEU A 246 3.71 -2.96 -1.14
N VAL A 247 4.48 -3.87 -1.75
CA VAL A 247 4.08 -5.27 -1.96
C VAL A 247 3.75 -5.98 -0.64
N ASP A 248 4.50 -5.70 0.43
CA ASP A 248 4.32 -6.31 1.75
C ASP A 248 3.05 -5.82 2.47
N MET A 249 2.44 -4.74 1.97
CA MET A 249 1.23 -4.15 2.53
C MET A 249 -0.06 -4.76 1.94
N LEU A 250 0.05 -5.55 0.87
CA LEU A 250 -1.06 -6.21 0.20
C LEU A 250 -1.16 -7.68 0.64
N THR A 251 -2.38 -8.24 0.57
CA THR A 251 -2.63 -9.64 0.92
C THR A 251 -2.92 -10.43 -0.35
N PHE A 252 -1.94 -11.18 -0.85
CA PHE A 252 -2.04 -11.97 -2.08
C PHE A 252 -2.46 -13.44 -1.84
N ASP A 253 -2.41 -13.92 -0.60
CA ASP A 253 -2.63 -15.33 -0.23
C ASP A 253 -4.11 -15.70 -0.02
N ARG A 254 -5.05 -14.77 -0.21
CA ARG A 254 -6.50 -14.99 0.01
C ARG A 254 -7.31 -14.95 -1.27
N VAL A 255 -8.42 -15.68 -1.33
CA VAL A 255 -9.37 -15.61 -2.47
C VAL A 255 -9.89 -14.19 -2.70
N ASP A 256 -10.29 -13.52 -1.62
CA ASP A 256 -10.84 -12.15 -1.68
C ASP A 256 -9.69 -11.15 -1.84
N PHE A 257 -9.41 -10.75 -3.08
CA PHE A 257 -8.32 -9.83 -3.40
C PHE A 257 -8.82 -8.39 -3.58
N GLU A 258 -9.01 -7.70 -2.44
CA GLU A 258 -9.57 -6.35 -2.34
C GLU A 258 -8.50 -5.23 -2.37
N LYS A 259 -7.22 -5.59 -2.57
CA LYS A 259 -6.06 -4.67 -2.63
C LYS A 259 -5.96 -3.76 -1.39
N THR A 260 -6.35 -4.28 -0.23
CA THR A 260 -6.34 -3.53 1.03
C THR A 260 -4.92 -3.25 1.49
N PHE A 261 -4.68 -2.05 2.03
CA PHE A 261 -3.38 -1.67 2.58
C PHE A 261 -3.34 -2.07 4.06
N HIS A 262 -2.43 -2.96 4.41
CA HIS A 262 -2.18 -3.39 5.79
C HIS A 262 -0.88 -2.79 6.31
N PHE A 263 -0.96 -2.08 7.44
CA PHE A 263 0.18 -1.39 8.07
C PHE A 263 0.84 -2.21 9.19
N ARG A 264 0.57 -3.52 9.24
CA ARG A 264 1.20 -4.46 10.18
C ARG A 264 2.21 -5.27 9.38
N LEU A 265 3.45 -5.27 9.83
CA LEU A 265 4.48 -6.16 9.29
C LEU A 265 3.99 -7.60 9.42
N LYS A 266 3.92 -8.35 8.30
CA LYS A 266 3.85 -9.81 8.38
C LYS A 266 5.09 -10.26 9.16
N LYS A 267 4.89 -10.87 10.32
CA LYS A 267 5.99 -11.57 11.00
C LYS A 267 6.37 -12.72 10.07
N LYS A 268 7.59 -12.67 9.53
CA LYS A 268 8.24 -13.86 8.99
C LYS A 268 8.55 -14.83 10.12
#